data_AF-A0AAU6V275-F1
#
_entry.id   AF-A0AAU6V275-F1
#
_cell.length_a   1.000
_cell.length_b   1.000
_cell.length_c   1.000
_cell.angle_alpha   90.00
_cell.angle_beta   90.00
_cell.angle_gamma   90.00
#
_symmetry.space_group_name_H-M   'P 1'
#
loop_
_entity.id
_entity.type
_entity.pdbx_description
1 polymer ?
#
loop_
_entity_poly.entity_id
_entity_poly.type
_entity_poly.pdbx_seq_one_letter_code
_entity_poly.pdbx_strand_id
1 'polypeptide(L)'
;MAKRSKAQTELTINQIMDEALKQILTIGFEAMSYTTLSEATGISRTGISHHFPRKIDFLARLDVRIGRLFLAALDFSSVEALEKSWMQALQQAEHRAVLRLFFSLCGHNNPEITLFRAVAMARENAQIELGEKGEQMINDLLGRSAVMLLSDPGIACAA
;
A
#
# COMPACT_ATOMS: atom_id res chain seq x y z
N MET A 1 -15.43 35.58 2.90
CA MET A 1 -15.09 34.26 2.33
C MET A 1 -16.01 33.22 2.96
N ALA A 2 -16.76 32.46 2.16
CA ALA A 2 -17.64 31.42 2.70
C ALA A 2 -16.81 30.34 3.39
N LYS A 3 -17.08 30.11 4.68
CA LYS A 3 -16.49 29.03 5.47
C LYS A 3 -16.91 27.71 4.79
N ARG A 4 -15.96 26.96 4.18
CA ARG A 4 -16.28 25.63 3.64
C ARG A 4 -16.96 24.80 4.73
N SER A 5 -18.06 24.13 4.39
CA SER A 5 -18.72 23.22 5.32
C SER A 5 -17.77 22.05 5.64
N LYS A 6 -17.89 21.45 6.83
CA LYS A 6 -17.09 20.27 7.22
C LYS A 6 -17.19 19.15 6.17
N ALA A 7 -18.40 18.91 5.65
CA ALA A 7 -18.66 17.93 4.60
C ALA A 7 -17.86 18.20 3.32
N GLN A 8 -17.74 19.46 2.87
CA GLN A 8 -16.98 19.78 1.67
C GLN A 8 -15.48 19.54 1.86
N THR A 9 -14.97 19.78 3.07
CA THR A 9 -13.58 19.51 3.42
C THR A 9 -13.30 18.01 3.44
N GLU A 10 -14.20 17.20 4.00
CA GLU A 10 -14.08 15.74 4.01
C GLU A 10 -14.10 15.14 2.60
N LEU A 11 -15.00 15.61 1.72
CA LEU A 11 -15.02 15.21 0.31
C LEU A 11 -13.68 15.51 -0.39
N THR A 12 -13.10 16.69 -0.13
CA THR A 12 -11.80 17.07 -0.69
C THR A 12 -10.70 16.14 -0.20
N ILE A 13 -10.67 15.84 1.11
CA ILE A 13 -9.69 14.91 1.69
C ILE A 13 -9.82 13.52 1.08
N ASN A 14 -11.05 13.00 0.94
CA ASN A 14 -11.28 11.68 0.35
C ASN A 14 -10.82 11.62 -1.11
N GLN A 15 -11.12 12.65 -1.90
CA GLN A 15 -10.65 12.74 -3.29
C GLN A 15 -9.11 12.70 -3.39
N ILE A 16 -8.42 13.45 -2.52
CA ILE A 16 -6.94 13.42 -2.46
C ILE A 16 -6.46 12.01 -2.10
N MET A 17 -7.10 11.36 -1.13
CA MET A 17 -6.71 10.04 -0.65
C MET A 17 -6.94 8.94 -1.68
N ASP A 18 -8.04 8.99 -2.42
CA ASP A 18 -8.34 8.05 -3.50
C ASP A 18 -7.30 8.15 -4.62
N GLU A 19 -6.96 9.38 -5.04
CA GLU A 19 -5.95 9.58 -6.07
C GLU A 19 -4.54 9.23 -5.56
N ALA A 20 -4.22 9.53 -4.30
CA ALA A 20 -2.95 9.13 -3.69
C ALA A 20 -2.80 7.60 -3.65
N LEU A 21 -3.84 6.87 -3.25
CA LEU A 21 -3.83 5.41 -3.28
C LEU A 21 -3.58 4.89 -4.70
N LYS A 22 -4.31 5.42 -5.68
CA LYS A 22 -4.15 5.05 -7.08
C LYS A 22 -2.72 5.29 -7.57
N GLN A 23 -2.13 6.46 -7.29
CA GLN A 23 -0.75 6.76 -7.71
C GLN A 23 0.26 5.85 -7.01
N ILE A 24 0.09 5.60 -5.71
CA ILE A 24 0.95 4.66 -4.96
C ILE A 24 0.94 3.26 -5.58
N LEU A 25 -0.23 2.78 -6.01
CA LEU A 25 -0.38 1.45 -6.60
C LEU A 25 0.02 1.38 -8.08
N THR A 26 0.13 2.51 -8.78
CA THR A 26 0.41 2.54 -10.23
C THR A 26 1.82 3.01 -10.55
N ILE A 27 2.22 4.17 -10.05
CA ILE A 27 3.54 4.78 -10.29
C ILE A 27 4.50 4.61 -9.12
N GLY A 28 3.99 4.19 -7.96
CA GLY A 28 4.78 3.97 -6.74
C GLY A 28 4.84 5.19 -5.82
N PHE A 29 5.07 4.93 -4.53
CA PHE A 29 5.13 5.97 -3.51
C PHE A 29 6.21 7.00 -3.78
N GLU A 30 7.40 6.60 -4.24
CA GLU A 30 8.50 7.54 -4.51
C GLU A 30 8.18 8.53 -5.64
N ALA A 31 7.57 8.07 -6.73
CA ALA A 31 7.19 8.91 -7.85
C ALA A 31 5.99 9.83 -7.55
N MET A 32 5.09 9.42 -6.64
CA MET A 32 3.96 10.27 -6.22
C MET A 32 4.45 11.57 -5.58
N SER A 33 3.88 12.70 -5.97
CA SER A 33 4.22 14.02 -5.42
C SER A 33 3.00 14.93 -5.27
N TYR A 34 3.16 16.04 -4.55
CA TYR A 34 2.11 17.07 -4.48
C TYR A 34 1.75 17.63 -5.87
N THR A 35 2.70 17.65 -6.80
CA THR A 35 2.46 18.12 -8.17
C THR A 35 1.59 17.13 -8.94
N THR A 36 1.94 15.84 -8.93
CA THR A 36 1.17 14.80 -9.63
C THR A 36 -0.23 14.66 -9.05
N LEU A 37 -0.40 14.81 -7.72
CA LEU A 37 -1.72 14.83 -7.09
C LEU A 37 -2.52 16.07 -7.47
N SER A 38 -1.86 17.23 -7.55
CA SER A 38 -2.51 18.49 -7.91
C SER A 38 -3.05 18.46 -9.35
N GLU A 39 -2.24 17.95 -10.27
CA GLU A 39 -2.61 17.77 -11.67
C GLU A 39 -3.77 16.79 -11.84
N ALA A 40 -3.75 15.66 -11.12
CA ALA A 40 -4.78 14.63 -11.23
C ALA A 40 -6.11 14.99 -10.54
N THR A 41 -6.08 15.71 -9.42
CA THR A 41 -7.29 16.05 -8.65
C THR A 41 -7.86 17.43 -8.97
N GLY A 42 -7.07 18.32 -9.59
CA GLY A 42 -7.40 19.73 -9.76
C GLY A 42 -7.30 20.57 -8.47
N ILE A 43 -6.87 19.98 -7.35
CA ILE A 43 -6.68 20.67 -6.07
C ILE A 43 -5.28 21.27 -6.06
N SER A 44 -5.10 22.52 -5.62
CA SER A 44 -3.78 23.15 -5.61
C SER A 44 -2.79 22.40 -4.72
N ARG A 45 -1.49 22.44 -5.08
CA ARG A 45 -0.40 21.91 -4.24
C ARG A 45 -0.49 22.39 -2.79
N THR A 46 -0.79 23.68 -2.59
CA THR A 46 -0.97 24.30 -1.27
C THR A 46 -2.21 23.79 -0.53
N GLY A 47 -3.30 23.51 -1.24
CA GLY A 47 -4.51 22.91 -0.66
C GLY A 47 -4.27 21.47 -0.21
N ILE A 48 -3.48 20.71 -0.97
CA ILE A 48 -3.09 19.35 -0.59
C ILE A 48 -2.14 19.39 0.61
N SER A 49 -1.11 20.24 0.59
CA SER A 49 -0.15 20.36 1.71
C SER A 49 -0.79 20.85 3.00
N HIS A 50 -1.90 21.59 2.93
CA HIS A 50 -2.65 21.98 4.11
C HIS A 50 -3.27 20.77 4.85
N HIS A 51 -3.73 19.76 4.11
CA HIS A 51 -4.32 18.54 4.68
C HIS A 51 -3.30 17.45 4.99
N PHE A 52 -2.19 17.44 4.24
CA PHE A 52 -1.09 16.48 4.33
C PHE A 52 0.24 17.24 4.29
N PRO A 53 0.73 17.76 5.43
CA PRO A 53 1.95 18.55 5.48
C PRO A 53 3.19 17.79 4.99
N ARG A 54 3.23 16.47 5.19
CA ARG A 54 4.31 15.60 4.75
C ARG A 54 3.79 14.49 3.87
N LYS A 55 4.60 14.08 2.90
CA LYS A 55 4.29 12.97 1.99
C LYS A 55 4.01 11.66 2.74
N ILE A 56 4.65 11.46 3.89
CA ILE A 56 4.42 10.26 4.70
C ILE A 56 3.03 10.21 5.35
N ASP A 57 2.39 11.35 5.54
CA ASP A 57 1.07 11.43 6.16
C ASP A 57 -0.01 10.75 5.28
N PHE A 58 0.24 10.63 3.96
CA PHE A 58 -0.59 9.82 3.06
C PHE A 58 -0.54 8.34 3.41
N LEU A 59 0.66 7.78 3.60
CA LEU A 59 0.83 6.37 3.97
C LEU A 59 0.21 6.07 5.32
N ALA A 60 0.41 6.94 6.31
CA ALA A 60 -0.18 6.77 7.64
C ALA A 60 -1.72 6.68 7.59
N ARG A 61 -2.38 7.44 6.72
CA ARG A 61 -3.85 7.38 6.56
C ARG A 61 -4.30 6.24 5.63
N LEU A 62 -3.49 5.86 4.64
CA LEU A 62 -3.82 4.79 3.69
C LEU A 62 -3.53 3.40 4.23
N ASP A 63 -2.66 3.25 5.23
CA ASP A 63 -2.18 1.97 5.73
C ASP A 63 -3.31 0.95 5.97
N VAL A 64 -4.32 1.32 6.75
CA VAL A 64 -5.48 0.45 7.05
C VAL A 64 -6.21 0.02 5.77
N ARG A 65 -6.35 0.92 4.80
CA ARG A 65 -7.04 0.63 3.53
C ARG A 65 -6.21 -0.28 2.64
N ILE A 66 -4.90 -0.04 2.55
CA ILE A 66 -3.96 -0.90 1.82
C ILE A 66 -3.92 -2.30 2.46
N GLY A 67 -3.84 -2.37 3.78
CA GLY A 67 -3.88 -3.62 4.53
C GLY A 67 -5.15 -4.43 4.28
N ARG A 68 -6.32 -3.78 4.34
CA ARG A 68 -7.61 -4.44 4.03
C ARG A 68 -7.67 -4.94 2.59
N LEU A 69 -7.22 -4.13 1.63
CA LEU A 69 -7.16 -4.54 0.22
C LEU A 69 -6.30 -5.80 0.07
N PHE A 70 -5.11 -5.80 0.67
CA PHE A 70 -4.19 -6.91 0.59
C PHE A 70 -4.74 -8.19 1.25
N LEU A 71 -5.28 -8.06 2.46
CA LEU A 71 -5.86 -9.17 3.21
C LEU A 71 -7.08 -9.79 2.54
N ALA A 72 -7.90 -8.98 1.86
CA ALA A 72 -9.10 -9.45 1.19
C ALA A 72 -8.81 -10.44 0.05
N ALA A 73 -7.57 -10.48 -0.45
CA ALA A 73 -7.13 -11.44 -1.46
C ALA A 73 -6.49 -12.72 -0.88
N LEU A 74 -6.37 -12.82 0.44
CA LEU A 74 -5.73 -13.95 1.12
C LEU A 74 -6.78 -14.86 1.77
N ASP A 75 -6.58 -16.16 1.61
CA ASP A 75 -7.41 -17.21 2.20
C ASP A 75 -6.64 -17.87 3.35
N PHE A 76 -7.12 -17.68 4.58
CA PHE A 76 -6.51 -18.21 5.79
C PHE A 76 -7.13 -19.54 6.27
N SER A 77 -7.95 -20.20 5.44
CA SER A 77 -8.62 -21.47 5.81
C SER A 77 -7.67 -22.66 5.93
N SER A 78 -6.53 -22.64 5.23
CA SER A 78 -5.46 -23.64 5.31
C SER A 78 -4.16 -23.05 4.78
N VAL A 79 -3.03 -23.70 5.08
CA VAL A 79 -1.71 -23.28 4.60
C VAL A 79 -1.63 -23.35 3.07
N GLU A 80 -2.22 -24.38 2.47
CA GLU A 80 -2.30 -24.58 1.04
C GLU A 80 -3.18 -23.53 0.36
N ALA A 81 -4.31 -23.17 0.98
CA ALA A 81 -5.18 -22.10 0.49
C ALA A 81 -4.50 -20.72 0.58
N LEU A 82 -3.73 -20.48 1.64
CA LEU A 82 -2.95 -19.25 1.80
C LEU A 82 -1.89 -19.13 0.71
N GLU A 83 -1.12 -20.20 0.47
CA GLU A 83 -0.12 -20.21 -0.60
C GLU A 83 -0.76 -19.95 -1.97
N LYS A 84 -1.86 -20.67 -2.27
CA LYS A 84 -2.56 -20.52 -3.55
C LYS A 84 -3.14 -19.12 -3.74
N SER A 85 -3.84 -18.59 -2.75
CA SER A 85 -4.47 -17.26 -2.81
C SER A 85 -3.42 -16.15 -2.90
N TRP A 86 -2.29 -16.27 -2.19
CA TRP A 86 -1.17 -15.35 -2.31
C TRP A 86 -0.58 -15.35 -3.73
N MET A 87 -0.32 -16.52 -4.30
CA MET A 87 0.23 -16.63 -5.66
C MET A 87 -0.74 -16.09 -6.72
N GLN A 88 -2.05 -16.23 -6.50
CA GLN A 88 -3.09 -15.60 -7.32
C GLN A 88 -3.11 -14.08 -7.15
N ALA A 89 -2.98 -13.57 -5.93
CA ALA A 89 -2.87 -12.15 -5.65
C ALA A 89 -1.67 -11.53 -6.39
N LEU A 90 -0.52 -12.23 -6.43
CA LEU A 90 0.66 -11.79 -7.18
C LEU A 90 0.44 -11.65 -8.70
N GLN A 91 -0.61 -12.24 -9.27
CA GLN A 91 -0.96 -12.01 -10.68
C GLN A 91 -1.59 -10.63 -10.89
N GLN A 92 -2.13 -10.01 -9.84
CA GLN A 92 -2.76 -8.70 -9.88
C GLN A 92 -1.74 -7.59 -9.65
N ALA A 93 -1.74 -6.57 -10.52
CA ALA A 93 -0.79 -5.47 -10.45
C ALA A 93 -0.85 -4.70 -9.12
N GLU A 94 -2.07 -4.52 -8.58
CA GLU A 94 -2.29 -3.80 -7.31
C GLU A 94 -1.59 -4.50 -6.14
N HIS A 95 -1.72 -5.82 -6.02
CA HIS A 95 -1.09 -6.59 -4.95
C HIS A 95 0.43 -6.64 -5.10
N ARG A 96 0.93 -6.73 -6.33
CA ARG A 96 2.37 -6.55 -6.59
C ARG A 96 2.84 -5.17 -6.14
N ALA A 97 2.07 -4.12 -6.40
CA ALA A 97 2.42 -2.77 -5.98
C ALA A 97 2.43 -2.61 -4.45
N VAL A 98 1.49 -3.24 -3.73
CA VAL A 98 1.50 -3.32 -2.26
C VAL A 98 2.79 -3.94 -1.73
N LEU A 99 3.23 -5.06 -2.31
CA LEU A 99 4.48 -5.72 -1.89
C LEU A 99 5.72 -4.93 -2.31
N ARG A 100 5.73 -4.32 -3.49
CA ARG A 100 6.80 -3.39 -3.90
C ARG A 100 6.91 -2.21 -2.94
N LEU A 101 5.77 -1.64 -2.53
CA LEU A 101 5.72 -0.60 -1.51
C LEU A 101 6.33 -1.11 -0.20
N PHE A 102 5.88 -2.26 0.30
CA PHE A 102 6.43 -2.86 1.51
C PHE A 102 7.97 -2.99 1.45
N PHE A 103 8.50 -3.61 0.39
CA PHE A 103 9.95 -3.79 0.25
C PHE A 103 10.70 -2.46 0.09
N SER A 104 10.13 -1.49 -0.64
CA SER A 104 10.68 -0.14 -0.71
C SER A 104 10.80 0.47 0.68
N LEU A 105 9.76 0.37 1.51
CA LEU A 105 9.75 0.89 2.87
C LEU A 105 10.77 0.16 3.77
N CYS A 106 11.00 -1.14 3.60
CA CYS A 106 12.06 -1.86 4.32
C CYS A 106 13.47 -1.31 4.06
N GLY A 107 13.71 -0.76 2.86
CA GLY A 107 14.99 -0.12 2.52
C GLY A 107 15.17 1.29 3.13
N HIS A 108 14.11 1.88 3.67
CA HIS A 108 14.14 3.21 4.28
C HIS A 108 14.23 3.10 5.81
N ASN A 109 15.34 3.55 6.39
CA ASN A 109 15.52 3.64 7.85
C ASN A 109 14.77 4.82 8.48
N ASN A 110 13.52 5.06 8.08
CA ASN A 110 12.73 6.14 8.66
C ASN A 110 11.78 5.56 9.74
N PRO A 111 11.97 5.89 11.03
CA PRO A 111 11.15 5.35 12.13
C PRO A 111 9.68 5.77 12.07
N GLU A 112 9.31 6.75 11.25
CA GLU A 112 7.90 7.10 11.02
C GLU A 112 7.20 6.17 10.02
N ILE A 113 7.96 5.40 9.24
CA ILE A 113 7.48 4.46 8.20
C ILE A 113 7.07 3.10 8.78
N THR A 114 7.34 2.87 10.06
CA THR A 114 6.98 1.65 10.82
C THR A 114 5.47 1.31 10.83
N LEU A 115 4.67 2.11 10.15
CA LEU A 115 3.23 2.00 10.04
C LEU A 115 2.74 1.13 8.88
N PHE A 116 3.56 0.50 8.02
CA PHE A 116 3.00 -0.37 6.98
C PHE A 116 2.55 -1.72 7.56
N ARG A 117 1.31 -1.78 8.05
CA ARG A 117 0.76 -2.90 8.81
C ARG A 117 0.23 -4.01 7.92
N ALA A 118 0.05 -3.81 6.61
CA ALA A 118 -0.53 -4.80 5.72
C ALA A 118 0.11 -6.20 5.86
N VAL A 119 1.44 -6.28 5.79
CA VAL A 119 2.18 -7.53 5.94
C VAL A 119 2.15 -8.04 7.39
N ALA A 120 2.24 -7.14 8.37
CA ALA A 120 2.14 -7.51 9.78
C ALA A 120 0.77 -8.13 10.12
N MET A 121 -0.31 -7.56 9.59
CA MET A 121 -1.67 -8.08 9.76
C MET A 121 -1.86 -9.41 9.04
N ALA A 122 -1.26 -9.59 7.85
CA ALA A 122 -1.30 -10.89 7.15
C ALA A 122 -0.58 -11.97 7.97
N ARG A 123 0.56 -11.64 8.58
CA ARG A 123 1.29 -12.55 9.48
C ARG A 123 0.51 -12.86 10.75
N GLU A 124 -0.10 -11.85 11.37
CA GLU A 124 -0.93 -12.00 12.57
C GLU A 124 -2.16 -12.89 12.30
N ASN A 125 -2.87 -12.65 11.20
CA ASN A 125 -4.01 -13.48 10.80
C ASN A 125 -3.59 -14.92 10.51
N ALA A 126 -2.47 -15.13 9.81
CA ALA A 126 -1.96 -16.47 9.55
C ALA A 126 -1.57 -17.19 10.86
N GLN A 127 -0.98 -16.48 11.82
CA GLN A 127 -0.66 -17.05 13.13
C GLN A 127 -1.91 -17.41 13.93
N ILE A 128 -2.95 -16.58 13.89
CA ILE A 128 -4.22 -16.83 14.59
C ILE A 128 -4.95 -18.03 14.01
N GLU A 129 -5.08 -18.10 12.69
CA GLU A 129 -5.89 -19.12 12.01
C GLU A 129 -5.14 -20.44 11.77
N LEU A 130 -3.83 -20.38 11.51
CA LEU A 130 -3.02 -21.52 11.04
C LEU A 130 -1.85 -21.87 11.98
N GLY A 131 -1.66 -21.10 13.06
CA GLY A 131 -0.55 -21.26 14.00
C GLY A 131 0.81 -20.96 13.37
N GLU A 132 1.87 -21.51 13.98
CA GLU A 132 3.26 -21.27 13.58
C GLU A 132 3.54 -21.60 12.11
N LYS A 133 2.86 -22.61 11.56
CA LYS A 133 2.97 -22.98 10.14
C LYS A 133 2.46 -21.88 9.21
N GLY A 134 1.40 -21.16 9.61
CA GLY A 134 0.88 -20.01 8.87
C GLY A 134 1.87 -18.86 8.84
N GLU A 135 2.46 -18.52 10.00
CA GLU A 135 3.50 -17.48 10.07
C GLU A 135 4.72 -17.84 9.22
N GLN A 136 5.21 -19.08 9.29
CA GLN A 136 6.31 -19.56 8.46
C GLN A 136 5.98 -19.45 6.96
N MET A 137 4.76 -19.84 6.57
CA MET A 137 4.30 -19.72 5.18
C MET A 137 4.30 -18.26 4.69
N ILE A 138 3.85 -17.30 5.50
CA ILE A 138 3.91 -15.87 5.13
C ILE A 138 5.36 -15.44 4.88
N ASN A 139 6.30 -15.83 5.74
CA ASN A 139 7.71 -15.48 5.57
C ASN A 139 8.31 -16.09 4.28
N ASP A 140 7.98 -17.34 3.97
CA ASP A 140 8.37 -18.01 2.73
C ASP A 140 7.78 -17.30 1.50
N LEU A 141 6.49 -16.96 1.55
CA LEU A 141 5.79 -16.24 0.48
C LEU A 141 6.36 -14.84 0.24
N LEU A 142 6.75 -14.12 1.29
CA LEU A 142 7.44 -12.84 1.18
C LEU A 142 8.79 -13.01 0.46
N GLY A 143 9.58 -14.01 0.83
CA GLY A 143 10.84 -14.34 0.16
C GLY A 143 10.64 -14.65 -1.33
N ARG A 144 9.68 -15.51 -1.66
CA ARG A 144 9.33 -15.85 -3.05
C ARG A 144 8.85 -14.62 -3.82
N SER A 145 8.05 -13.77 -3.19
CA SER A 145 7.55 -12.53 -3.78
C SER A 145 8.69 -11.56 -4.12
N ALA A 146 9.69 -11.42 -3.24
CA ALA A 146 10.85 -10.57 -3.49
C ALA A 146 11.63 -11.03 -4.74
N VAL A 147 11.89 -12.34 -4.86
CA VAL A 147 12.58 -12.92 -6.02
C VAL A 147 11.77 -12.74 -7.31
N MET A 148 10.46 -12.97 -7.25
CA MET A 148 9.57 -12.79 -8.40
C MET A 148 9.51 -11.34 -8.86
N LEU A 149 9.36 -10.39 -7.91
CA LEU A 149 9.26 -8.96 -8.22
C LEU A 149 10.56 -8.37 -8.76
N LEU A 150 11.70 -8.94 -8.41
CA LEU A 150 13.01 -8.61 -8.98
C LEU A 150 13.17 -9.15 -10.41
N SER A 151 12.62 -10.33 -10.68
CA SER A 151 12.71 -11.00 -11.98
C SER A 151 11.69 -10.48 -13.01
N ASP A 152 10.68 -9.73 -12.56
CA ASP A 152 9.65 -9.13 -13.40
C ASP A 152 10.21 -7.88 -14.14
N PRO A 153 10.36 -7.90 -15.48
CA PRO A 153 11.02 -6.85 -16.27
C PRO A 153 10.32 -5.49 -16.28
N GLY A 154 9.17 -5.33 -15.61
CA GLY A 154 8.39 -4.09 -15.58
C GLY A 154 9.11 -2.85 -15.01
N ILE A 155 10.38 -2.96 -14.60
CA ILE A 155 11.20 -1.89 -14.00
C ILE A 155 12.35 -1.42 -14.92
N ALA A 156 12.53 -1.96 -16.14
CA ALA A 156 13.65 -1.53 -16.98
C ALA A 156 13.49 -0.15 -17.67
N CYS A 157 12.39 0.60 -17.47
CA CYS A 157 12.10 1.82 -18.25
C CYS A 157 11.86 3.12 -17.45
N ALA A 158 12.25 3.22 -16.18
CA ALA A 158 12.07 4.46 -15.40
C ALA A 158 13.29 4.86 -14.57
N ALA A 159 14.49 4.77 -15.16
CA ALA A 159 15.70 5.42 -14.66
C ALA A 159 16.08 6.58 -15.59
#